data_AF-A0A6V7KY94-F1
#
_entry.id   AF-A0A6V7KY94-F1
#
_cell.length_a   1.000
_cell.length_b   1.000
_cell.length_c   1.000
_cell.angle_alpha   90.00
_cell.angle_beta   90.00
_cell.angle_gamma   90.00
#
_symmetry.space_group_name_H-M   'P 1'
#
loop_
_entity.id
_entity.type
_entity.pdbx_description
1 polymer ?
#
loop_
_entity_poly.entity_id
_entity_poly.type
_entity_poly.pdbx_seq_one_letter_code
_entity_poly.pdbx_strand_id
1 'polypeptide(L)'
;IAIINPAVSTSTIVQPGDYTFIVSLRRNVTPTGEHYCSGVIINADTILTASYCITPRTDYLMVAAGTISSQHVDEKHVYYVKEMKRDQPAAGLATFH
;
A
#
# COMPACT_ATOMS: atom_id res chain seq x y z
N ILE A 1 -17.97 -10.22 0.35
CA ILE A 1 -17.83 -10.92 1.65
C ILE A 1 -16.53 -11.70 1.59
N ALA A 2 -15.45 -11.15 2.14
CA ALA A 2 -14.24 -11.93 2.37
C ALA A 2 -14.50 -12.81 3.60
N ILE A 3 -14.43 -14.13 3.44
CA ILE A 3 -14.54 -15.06 4.55
C ILE A 3 -13.23 -14.95 5.32
N ILE A 4 -13.26 -14.20 6.42
CA ILE A 4 -12.17 -14.14 7.38
C ILE A 4 -12.08 -15.53 7.99
N ASN A 5 -10.98 -16.25 7.78
CA ASN A 5 -10.77 -17.55 8.40
C ASN A 5 -10.63 -17.32 9.91
N PRO A 6 -11.51 -17.87 10.78
CA PRO A 6 -11.52 -17.57 12.22
C PRO A 6 -10.28 -18.10 12.97
N ALA A 7 -9.35 -18.78 12.28
CA ALA A 7 -8.07 -19.21 12.83
C ALA A 7 -7.07 -18.06 13.08
N VAL A 8 -7.32 -16.84 12.59
CA VAL A 8 -6.51 -15.66 12.96
C VAL A 8 -6.98 -15.12 14.31
N SER A 9 -6.75 -15.88 15.38
CA SER A 9 -7.19 -15.55 16.75
C SER A 9 -6.08 -15.13 17.70
N THR A 10 -4.83 -14.98 17.25
CA THR A 10 -3.75 -14.37 18.03
C THR A 10 -2.84 -13.55 17.10
N SER A 11 -2.25 -12.46 17.61
CA SER A 11 -1.31 -11.60 16.88
C SER A 11 -0.12 -12.41 16.35
N THR A 12 -0.26 -12.97 15.16
CA THR A 12 0.80 -13.75 14.50
C THR A 12 1.69 -12.78 13.74
N ILE A 13 2.98 -12.81 14.02
CA ILE A 13 3.96 -12.05 13.24
C ILE A 13 4.05 -12.71 11.87
N VAL A 14 3.74 -11.96 10.82
CA VAL A 14 3.88 -12.41 9.43
C VAL A 14 5.35 -12.49 9.06
N GLN A 15 5.73 -13.52 8.29
CA GLN A 15 7.06 -13.62 7.74
C GLN A 15 7.18 -12.71 6.50
N PRO A 16 8.37 -12.13 6.23
CA PRO A 16 8.61 -11.47 4.95
C PRO A 16 8.28 -12.42 3.80
N GLY A 17 7.39 -11.99 2.89
CA GLY A 17 6.97 -12.79 1.74
C GLY A 17 5.58 -13.42 1.84
N ASP A 18 4.96 -13.49 3.03
CA ASP A 18 3.64 -14.12 3.18
C ASP A 18 2.54 -13.39 2.38
N TYR A 19 2.66 -12.06 2.29
CA TYR A 19 1.67 -11.19 1.65
C TYR A 19 2.34 -10.13 0.79
N THR A 20 3.04 -10.55 -0.27
CA THR A 20 3.83 -9.65 -1.14
C THR A 20 2.99 -8.64 -1.92
N PHE A 21 1.69 -8.88 -2.07
CA PHE A 21 0.76 -7.97 -2.73
C PHE A 21 0.31 -6.80 -1.85
N ILE A 22 0.52 -6.86 -0.53
CA ILE A 22 0.17 -5.76 0.38
C ILE A 22 1.20 -4.65 0.24
N VAL A 23 0.72 -3.43 0.08
CA VAL A 23 1.56 -2.24 -0.02
C VAL A 23 1.20 -1.18 1.01
N SER A 24 2.19 -0.36 1.31
CA SER A 24 2.07 0.81 2.15
C SER A 24 2.16 2.07 1.28
N LEU A 25 1.07 2.84 1.24
CA LEU A 25 1.05 4.18 0.65
C LEU A 25 1.62 5.16 1.67
N ARG A 26 2.65 5.90 1.27
CA ARG A 26 3.44 6.76 2.16
C ARG A 26 3.58 8.16 1.60
N ARG A 27 3.64 9.13 2.52
CA ARG A 27 4.05 10.51 2.22
C ARG A 27 5.57 10.62 2.39
N ASN A 28 6.25 11.10 1.36
CA ASN A 28 7.69 11.35 1.36
C ASN A 28 7.99 12.68 2.07
N VAL A 29 7.71 12.72 3.37
CA VAL A 29 7.99 13.87 4.27
C VAL A 29 9.04 13.55 5.33
N THR A 30 9.43 12.27 5.45
CA THR A 30 10.51 11.76 6.28
C THR A 30 11.37 10.80 5.45
N PRO A 31 12.62 10.49 5.85
CA PRO A 31 13.50 9.60 5.09
C PRO A 31 12.90 8.22 4.79
N THR A 32 12.09 7.68 5.71
CA THR A 32 11.43 6.37 5.58
C THR A 32 9.99 6.45 5.05
N GLY A 33 9.48 7.67 4.86
CA GLY A 33 8.08 7.95 4.55
C GLY A 33 7.10 7.71 5.69
N GLU A 34 6.13 8.60 5.79
CA GLU A 34 5.00 8.44 6.69
C GLU A 34 3.92 7.55 6.03
N HIS A 35 3.69 6.36 6.57
CA HIS A 35 2.56 5.53 6.18
C HIS A 35 1.25 6.24 6.50
N TYR A 36 0.34 6.31 5.53
CA TYR A 36 -0.98 6.90 5.75
C TYR A 36 -2.14 6.03 5.29
N CYS A 37 -1.90 5.11 4.34
CA CYS A 37 -2.91 4.19 3.83
C CYS A 37 -2.28 2.88 3.37
N SER A 38 -3.10 1.83 3.27
CA SER A 38 -2.73 0.55 2.68
C SER A 38 -3.32 0.39 1.28
N GLY A 39 -2.80 -0.58 0.54
CA GLY A 39 -3.35 -1.00 -0.75
C GLY A 39 -2.93 -2.42 -1.11
N VAL A 40 -3.45 -2.90 -2.24
CA VAL A 40 -3.15 -4.22 -2.81
C VAL A 40 -2.73 -4.08 -4.26
N ILE A 41 -1.58 -4.66 -4.62
CA ILE A 41 -1.15 -4.77 -6.03
C ILE A 41 -2.12 -5.70 -6.74
N ILE A 42 -2.83 -5.17 -7.73
CA ILE A 42 -3.75 -5.95 -8.55
C ILE A 42 -3.14 -6.32 -9.90
N ASN A 43 -2.20 -5.50 -10.42
CA ASN A 43 -1.43 -5.70 -11.66
C ASN A 43 -0.02 -5.09 -11.50
N ALA A 44 0.84 -5.24 -12.51
CA ALA A 44 2.27 -4.84 -12.46
C ALA A 44 2.54 -3.39 -12.01
N ASP A 45 1.63 -2.46 -12.29
CA ASP A 45 1.77 -1.02 -12.03
C ASP A 45 0.56 -0.41 -11.31
N THR A 46 -0.37 -1.23 -10.81
CA THR A 46 -1.66 -0.76 -10.31
C THR A 46 -1.97 -1.32 -8.93
N ILE A 47 -2.34 -0.41 -8.02
CA ILE A 47 -2.75 -0.68 -6.64
C ILE A 47 -4.22 -0.34 -6.47
N LEU A 48 -4.98 -1.28 -5.91
CA LEU A 48 -6.31 -1.04 -5.38
C LEU A 48 -6.22 -0.52 -3.93
N THR A 49 -6.92 0.57 -3.63
CA THR A 49 -6.99 1.16 -2.29
C THR A 49 -8.39 1.70 -2.01
N ALA A 50 -8.62 2.21 -0.80
CA ALA A 50 -9.89 2.84 -0.44
C ALA A 50 -10.02 4.22 -1.13
N SER A 51 -11.24 4.60 -1.50
CA SER A 51 -11.50 5.90 -2.15
C SER A 51 -11.09 7.10 -1.28
N TYR A 52 -11.13 6.96 0.06
CA TYR A 52 -10.68 7.99 1.00
C TYR A 52 -9.15 8.16 1.05
N CYS A 53 -8.38 7.17 0.57
CA CYS A 53 -6.92 7.27 0.47
C CYS A 53 -6.44 8.05 -0.76
N ILE A 54 -7.35 8.32 -1.71
CA ILE A 54 -7.06 8.99 -2.98
C ILE A 54 -6.83 10.48 -2.73
N THR A 55 -5.70 10.98 -3.21
CA THR A 55 -5.32 12.39 -3.15
C THR A 55 -4.97 12.90 -4.54
N PRO A 56 -5.35 14.14 -4.89
CA PRO A 56 -5.06 14.72 -6.21
C PRO A 56 -3.57 15.06 -6.39
N ARG A 57 -2.80 15.11 -5.30
CA ARG A 57 -1.41 15.52 -5.31
C ARG A 57 -0.53 14.31 -5.00
N THR A 58 0.21 13.83 -6.01
CA THR A 58 0.99 12.59 -5.98
C THR A 58 2.51 12.80 -5.97
N ASP A 59 3.01 14.02 -6.15
CA ASP A 59 4.44 14.36 -6.23
C ASP A 59 5.24 14.02 -4.94
N TYR A 60 4.53 13.88 -3.82
CA TYR A 60 5.12 13.51 -2.54
C TYR A 60 4.71 12.10 -2.09
N LEU A 61 4.16 11.27 -2.99
CA LEU A 61 3.67 9.94 -2.63
C LEU A 61 4.56 8.84 -3.16
N MET A 62 4.76 7.85 -2.31
CA MET A 62 5.48 6.64 -2.66
C MET A 62 4.76 5.40 -2.15
N VAL A 63 5.09 4.27 -2.75
CA VAL A 63 4.58 2.95 -2.46
C VAL A 63 5.75 2.12 -1.95
N ALA A 64 5.61 1.57 -0.75
CA ALA A 64 6.52 0.54 -0.26
C ALA A 64 5.85 -0.83 -0.39
N ALA A 65 6.47 -1.74 -1.14
CA ALA A 65 6.04 -3.12 -1.30
C ALA A 65 6.96 -4.09 -0.54
N GLY A 66 6.46 -5.29 -0.23
CA GLY A 66 7.29 -6.37 0.35
C GLY A 66 7.87 -6.09 1.75
N THR A 67 7.42 -5.04 2.44
CA THR A 67 7.86 -4.72 3.80
C THR A 67 6.87 -5.22 4.85
N ILE A 68 7.41 -5.77 5.94
CA ILE A 68 6.67 -6.10 7.17
C ILE A 68 6.86 -5.06 8.27
N SER A 69 7.66 -4.00 8.02
CA SER A 69 7.94 -2.94 8.98
C SER A 69 7.45 -1.58 8.45
N SER A 70 6.73 -0.84 9.30
CA SER A 70 6.38 0.54 9.00
C SER A 70 7.51 1.52 9.32
N GLN A 71 8.52 1.10 10.07
CA GLN A 71 9.65 1.97 10.46
C GLN A 71 10.86 1.78 9.55
N HIS A 72 10.96 0.61 8.90
CA HIS A 72 12.06 0.28 8.02
C HIS A 72 11.49 -0.16 6.67
N VAL A 73 11.81 0.60 5.63
CA VAL A 73 11.41 0.30 4.25
C VAL A 73 12.65 -0.14 3.51
N ASP A 74 12.59 -1.30 2.86
CA ASP A 74 13.64 -1.70 1.92
C ASP A 74 13.56 -0.80 0.69
N GLU A 75 14.58 0.04 0.52
CA GLU A 75 14.67 1.01 -0.57
C GLU A 75 14.54 0.37 -1.96
N LYS A 76 14.86 -0.94 -2.09
CA LYS A 76 14.72 -1.69 -3.35
C LYS A 76 13.28 -1.84 -3.85
N HIS A 77 12.31 -1.73 -2.95
CA HIS A 77 10.89 -1.95 -3.23
C HIS A 77 10.07 -0.68 -2.97
N VAL A 78 10.67 0.48 -3.22
CA VAL A 78 10.01 1.80 -3.17
C VAL A 78 9.75 2.31 -4.58
N TYR A 79 8.51 2.66 -4.84
CA TYR A 79 8.03 3.18 -6.13
C TYR A 79 7.32 4.51 -5.95
N TYR A 80 7.26 5.33 -7.00
CA TYR A 80 6.57 6.62 -6.95
C TYR A 80 5.19 6.55 -7.59
N VAL A 81 4.22 7.21 -6.94
CA VAL A 81 2.84 7.24 -7.46
C VAL A 81 2.77 8.19 -8.65
N LYS A 82 2.32 7.67 -9.78
CA LYS A 82 2.11 8.44 -11.01
C LYS A 82 0.79 9.19 -10.95
N GLU A 83 -0.30 8.48 -10.69
CA GLU A 83 -1.64 9.07 -10.57
C GLU A 83 -2.52 8.26 -9.62
N MET A 84 -3.54 8.91 -9.08
CA MET A 84 -4.60 8.26 -8.31
C MET A 84 -5.98 8.65 -8.86
N LYS A 85 -6.87 7.67 -9.01
CA LYS A 85 -8.23 7.85 -9.53
C LYS A 85 -9.23 7.17 -8.62
N ARG A 86 -10.37 7.82 -8.37
CA ARG A 86 -11.53 7.13 -7.78
C ARG A 86 -12.18 6.27 -8.86
N ASP A 87 -12.35 4.99 -8.56
CA ASP A 87 -12.94 4.02 -9.48
C ASP A 87 -14.40 3.73 -9.10
N GLN A 88 -14.66 3.55 -7.80
CA GLN A 88 -15.98 3.29 -7.24
C GLN A 88 -16.23 4.14 -5.99
N PRO A 89 -17.46 4.21 -5.45
CA PRO A 89 -17.75 5.03 -4.26
C PRO A 89 -16.82 4.73 -3.08
N ALA A 90 -16.43 3.46 -2.93
CA ALA A 90 -15.56 3.00 -1.83
C ALA A 90 -14.10 2.71 -2.23
N ALA A 91 -13.78 2.66 -3.53
CA ALA A 91 -12.48 2.21 -4.02
C ALA A 91 -11.80 3.22 -4.94
N GLY A 92 -10.46 3.18 -4.95
CA GLY A 92 -9.66 3.93 -5.89
C GLY A 92 -8.44 3.13 -6.35
N LEU A 93 -7.87 3.60 -7.45
CA LEU A 93 -6.70 3.01 -8.10
C LEU A 93 -5.54 3.99 -8.03
N ALA A 94 -4.36 3.49 -7.68
CA ALA A 94 -3.11 4.23 -7.77
C ALA A 94 -2.17 3.52 -8.75
N THR A 95 -1.65 4.25 -9.74
CA THR A 95 -0.61 3.71 -10.62
C THR A 95 0.76 4.17 -10.16
N PHE A 96 1.78 3.33 -10.35
CA PHE A 96 3.14 3.59 -9.86
C PHE A 96 4.21 3.19 -10.88
N HIS A 97 5.44 3.67 -10.67
CA HIS A 97 6.64 3.37 -11.46
C HIS A 97 7.89 3.36 -10.60
#